data_AF-A0A3D8S7N9-F1
#
_entry.id   AF-A0A3D8S7N9-F1
#
_cell.length_a   1.000
_cell.length_b   1.000
_cell.length_c   1.000
_cell.angle_alpha   90.00
_cell.angle_beta   90.00
_cell.angle_gamma   90.00
#
_symmetry.space_group_name_H-M   'P 1'
#
loop_
_entity.id
_entity.type
_entity.pdbx_description
1 polymer ?
#
loop_
_entity_poly.entity_id
_entity_poly.type
_entity_poly.pdbx_seq_one_letter_code
_entity_poly.pdbx_strand_id
1 'polypeptide(L)'
;MLPPIEDSVLQSNPKFAVLYATLSQKILDPSGATKNSPAQKERDTVSESLNAARIRANKRHLVRNTLQVADLSETSRSKSQSAPLPAELVELILLLSHRLSSPDIPLEQRQLLESTEQWALLQTYTPRIGELIASHLHNQALGLARILSPTSNPSFLHRQIPKIVPLVTEMQKQLLLRKLEIEQRRIGLVTKTTTLLGLYQMAITFTIHILEQNKHGAVSRNAKTKAEYLALSAKKEAAEAKILVGKAEKLVYTEDVKDALGNYERELRNGRERLKERRKMLERELWAYGIGREDDTKERTMKEIARVYGEMVRELEEISLDDNNNSSNDYDKINHSIDLKLTAKHNHKTTREQRPEMPLFLSKLPIFKTYERVDLVTDDDFLIGLEMQSLNAAVAVQKTSNGIPTKPEAMGEILWDATEEEHFTEDDWFMTLIDMELTNLEAEFGEWKKEINEFDRKIQESRARYTKLEMELGE
;
A
#
# COMPACT_ATOMS: atom_id res chain seq x y z
N MET A 1 -6.65 -22.39 -37.63
CA MET A 1 -5.40 -23.18 -37.64
C MET A 1 -5.39 -24.11 -36.44
N LEU A 2 -4.99 -25.37 -36.61
CA LEU A 2 -4.73 -26.21 -35.46
C LEU A 2 -3.48 -25.65 -34.75
N PRO A 3 -3.54 -25.33 -33.45
CA PRO A 3 -2.37 -24.84 -32.74
C PRO A 3 -1.24 -25.87 -32.82
N PRO A 4 0.04 -25.44 -32.88
CA PRO A 4 1.16 -26.36 -32.80
C PRO A 4 1.06 -27.15 -31.49
N ILE A 5 1.06 -28.47 -31.60
CA ILE A 5 0.98 -29.37 -30.45
C ILE A 5 2.40 -29.80 -30.11
N GLU A 6 2.73 -29.80 -28.82
CA GLU A 6 4.04 -30.23 -28.36
C GLU A 6 4.32 -31.70 -28.71
N ASP A 7 5.53 -31.98 -29.18
CA ASP A 7 5.96 -33.33 -29.59
C ASP A 7 5.88 -34.35 -28.44
N SER A 8 6.02 -33.88 -27.20
CA SER A 8 5.83 -34.67 -25.96
C SER A 8 4.41 -35.26 -25.86
N VAL A 9 3.39 -34.47 -26.22
CA VAL A 9 1.99 -34.87 -26.22
C VAL A 9 1.70 -35.85 -27.36
N LEU A 10 2.29 -35.62 -28.54
CA LEU A 10 2.17 -36.54 -29.68
C LEU A 10 2.83 -37.90 -29.41
N GLN A 11 3.96 -37.93 -28.70
CA GLN A 11 4.64 -39.17 -28.29
C GLN A 11 3.85 -39.94 -27.22
N SER A 12 3.24 -39.24 -26.27
CA SER A 12 2.42 -39.86 -25.21
C SER A 12 1.14 -40.53 -25.75
N ASN A 13 0.63 -40.07 -26.89
CA ASN A 13 -0.65 -40.52 -27.46
C ASN A 13 -0.51 -40.83 -28.96
N PRO A 14 -0.03 -42.03 -29.35
CA PRO A 14 0.26 -42.37 -30.74
C PRO A 14 -0.99 -42.38 -31.63
N LYS A 15 -2.17 -42.73 -31.09
CA LYS A 15 -3.45 -42.66 -31.83
C LYS A 15 -3.82 -41.21 -32.19
N PHE A 16 -3.55 -40.28 -31.29
CA PHE A 16 -3.78 -38.86 -31.52
C PHE A 16 -2.78 -38.29 -32.53
N ALA A 17 -1.51 -38.74 -32.50
CA ALA A 17 -0.51 -38.35 -33.50
C ALA A 17 -0.93 -38.77 -34.92
N VAL A 18 -1.44 -40.00 -35.10
CA VAL A 18 -1.95 -40.48 -36.40
C VAL A 18 -3.15 -39.65 -36.87
N LEU A 19 -4.06 -39.29 -35.96
CA LEU A 19 -5.23 -38.47 -36.27
C LEU A 19 -4.83 -37.02 -36.61
N TYR A 20 -3.90 -36.43 -35.87
CA TYR A 20 -3.36 -35.09 -36.13
C TYR A 20 -2.62 -35.04 -37.46
N ALA A 21 -1.81 -36.05 -37.79
CA ALA A 21 -1.16 -36.19 -39.10
C ALA A 21 -2.19 -36.37 -40.22
N THR A 22 -3.24 -37.17 -40.00
CA THR A 22 -4.30 -37.37 -40.99
C THR A 22 -5.11 -36.09 -41.23
N LEU A 23 -5.45 -35.36 -40.18
CA LEU A 23 -6.16 -34.08 -40.28
C LEU A 23 -5.31 -33.01 -40.95
N SER A 24 -4.05 -32.85 -40.53
CA SER A 24 -3.14 -31.83 -41.08
C SER A 24 -2.66 -32.13 -42.51
N GLN A 25 -2.48 -33.39 -42.88
CA GLN A 25 -1.94 -33.75 -44.20
C GLN A 25 -3.02 -34.06 -45.23
N LYS A 26 -4.07 -34.80 -44.87
CA LYS A 26 -5.07 -35.30 -45.83
C LYS A 26 -6.35 -34.48 -45.88
N ILE A 27 -6.81 -33.95 -44.75
CA ILE A 27 -8.17 -33.39 -44.64
C ILE A 27 -8.16 -31.86 -44.67
N LEU A 28 -7.22 -31.21 -43.99
CA LEU A 28 -7.19 -29.77 -43.80
C LEU A 28 -6.00 -29.12 -44.51
N ASP A 29 -6.24 -27.95 -45.09
CA ASP A 29 -5.19 -27.03 -45.54
C ASP A 29 -4.53 -26.33 -44.36
N PRO A 30 -3.35 -25.70 -44.54
CA PRO A 30 -2.68 -24.90 -43.50
C PRO A 30 -3.58 -23.79 -42.92
N SER A 31 -4.59 -23.33 -43.67
CA SER A 31 -5.60 -22.37 -43.22
C SER A 31 -6.66 -22.98 -42.27
N GLY A 32 -6.74 -24.31 -42.17
CA GLY A 32 -7.77 -25.05 -41.43
C GLY A 32 -9.04 -25.35 -42.21
N ALA A 33 -9.08 -25.08 -43.51
CA ALA A 33 -10.20 -25.43 -44.40
C ALA A 33 -10.07 -26.87 -44.91
N THR A 34 -11.20 -27.53 -45.22
CA THR A 34 -11.18 -28.91 -45.76
C THR A 34 -10.78 -28.94 -47.24
N LYS A 35 -9.76 -29.74 -47.58
CA LYS A 35 -9.19 -29.85 -48.94
C LYS A 35 -10.21 -30.28 -50.01
N ASN A 36 -11.20 -31.10 -49.63
CA ASN A 36 -12.20 -31.67 -50.53
C ASN A 36 -13.61 -31.19 -50.19
N SER A 37 -13.82 -29.86 -50.13
CA SER A 37 -15.19 -29.34 -50.08
C SER A 37 -15.83 -29.40 -51.48
N PRO A 38 -17.01 -30.03 -51.66
CA PRO A 38 -17.70 -30.02 -52.96
C PRO A 38 -18.06 -28.59 -53.41
N ALA A 39 -18.22 -27.67 -52.46
CA ALA A 39 -18.46 -26.26 -52.69
C ALA A 39 -17.18 -25.46 -53.02
N GLN A 40 -15.98 -26.07 -53.00
CA GLN A 40 -14.73 -25.36 -53.32
C GLN A 40 -14.73 -24.86 -54.76
N LYS A 41 -15.22 -25.67 -55.71
CA LYS A 41 -15.35 -25.24 -57.11
C LYS A 41 -16.31 -24.05 -57.26
N GLU A 42 -17.40 -24.03 -56.52
CA GLU A 42 -18.35 -22.91 -56.50
C GLU A 42 -17.73 -21.66 -55.84
N ARG A 43 -16.93 -21.84 -54.78
CA ARG A 43 -16.19 -20.73 -54.16
C ARG A 43 -15.13 -20.17 -55.08
N ASP A 44 -14.42 -21.02 -55.82
CA ASP A 44 -13.40 -20.61 -56.78
C ASP A 44 -14.05 -19.81 -57.91
N THR A 45 -15.16 -20.29 -58.50
CA THR A 45 -15.89 -19.54 -59.53
C THR A 45 -16.47 -18.23 -59.01
N VAL A 46 -17.03 -18.20 -57.79
CA VAL A 46 -17.47 -16.97 -57.14
C VAL A 46 -16.29 -16.02 -56.90
N SER A 47 -15.14 -16.52 -56.43
CA SER A 47 -13.95 -15.71 -56.18
C SER A 47 -13.37 -15.12 -57.46
N GLU A 48 -13.36 -15.87 -58.56
CA GLU A 48 -12.98 -15.39 -59.88
C GLU A 48 -13.96 -14.32 -60.38
N SER A 49 -15.27 -14.55 -60.23
CA SER A 49 -16.31 -13.59 -60.61
C SER A 49 -16.19 -12.28 -59.82
N LEU A 50 -15.88 -12.39 -58.52
CA LEU A 50 -15.68 -11.28 -57.61
C LEU A 50 -14.37 -10.54 -57.90
N ASN A 51 -13.29 -11.25 -58.21
CA ASN A 51 -12.03 -10.65 -58.66
C ASN A 51 -12.22 -9.90 -59.97
N ALA A 52 -12.93 -10.50 -60.94
CA ALA A 52 -13.29 -9.83 -62.18
C ALA A 52 -14.15 -8.58 -61.94
N ALA A 53 -15.14 -8.66 -61.05
CA ALA A 53 -15.97 -7.52 -60.67
C ALA A 53 -15.16 -6.41 -59.99
N ARG A 54 -14.24 -6.75 -59.08
CA ARG A 54 -13.30 -5.82 -58.43
C ARG A 54 -12.38 -5.15 -59.43
N ILE A 55 -11.80 -5.92 -60.37
CA ILE A 55 -10.96 -5.36 -61.44
C ILE A 55 -11.78 -4.37 -62.27
N ARG A 56 -13.02 -4.70 -62.64
CA ARG A 56 -13.89 -3.78 -63.39
C ARG A 56 -14.22 -2.52 -62.58
N ALA A 57 -14.56 -2.66 -61.29
CA ALA A 57 -14.86 -1.54 -60.41
C ALA A 57 -13.64 -0.61 -60.25
N ASN A 58 -12.46 -1.19 -60.02
CA ASN A 58 -11.20 -0.45 -59.89
C ASN A 58 -10.83 0.25 -61.20
N LYS A 59 -10.99 -0.40 -62.36
CA LYS A 59 -10.78 0.24 -63.67
C LYS A 59 -11.71 1.44 -63.85
N ARG A 60 -13.00 1.31 -63.52
CA ARG A 60 -13.96 2.42 -63.58
C ARG A 60 -13.58 3.55 -62.64
N HIS A 61 -13.22 3.23 -61.40
CA HIS A 61 -12.79 4.20 -60.39
C HIS A 61 -11.52 4.94 -60.83
N LEU A 62 -10.56 4.22 -61.39
CA LEU A 62 -9.33 4.80 -61.91
C LEU A 62 -9.61 5.71 -63.10
N VAL A 63 -10.44 5.31 -64.06
CA VAL A 63 -10.86 6.18 -65.18
C VAL A 63 -11.62 7.41 -64.68
N ARG A 64 -12.54 7.25 -63.73
CA ARG A 64 -13.29 8.34 -63.12
C ARG A 64 -12.37 9.34 -62.42
N ASN A 65 -11.47 8.86 -61.54
CA ASN A 65 -10.56 9.71 -60.81
C ASN A 65 -9.55 10.37 -61.73
N THR A 66 -9.04 9.65 -62.72
CA THR A 66 -8.14 10.25 -63.72
C THR A 66 -8.84 11.31 -64.54
N LEU A 67 -10.11 11.16 -64.91
CA LEU A 67 -10.87 12.20 -65.60
C LEU A 67 -11.24 13.39 -64.71
N GLN A 68 -11.40 13.19 -63.41
CA GLN A 68 -11.62 14.27 -62.44
C GLN A 68 -10.35 15.08 -62.17
N VAL A 69 -9.19 14.42 -62.20
CA VAL A 69 -7.88 15.00 -61.89
C VAL A 69 -7.12 15.41 -63.16
N ALA A 70 -7.48 14.85 -64.32
CA ALA A 70 -6.93 15.22 -65.62
C ALA A 70 -7.16 16.72 -65.80
N ASP A 71 -6.05 17.43 -65.79
CA ASP A 71 -5.96 18.88 -65.69
C ASP A 71 -6.86 19.56 -66.72
N LEU A 72 -7.93 20.20 -66.25
CA LEU A 72 -8.65 21.23 -67.00
C LEU A 72 -7.94 22.59 -66.85
N SER A 73 -6.83 22.65 -66.09
CA SER A 73 -6.04 23.85 -65.83
C SER A 73 -4.83 23.91 -66.74
N GLU A 74 -4.99 24.56 -67.89
CA GLU A 74 -3.89 25.25 -68.53
C GLU A 74 -3.53 26.52 -67.79
N THR A 75 -2.99 26.43 -66.57
CA THR A 75 -2.35 27.61 -65.98
C THR A 75 -1.27 27.30 -64.95
N SER A 76 -0.39 26.31 -65.16
CA SER A 76 0.89 26.34 -64.44
C SER A 76 2.01 25.48 -65.02
N ARG A 77 2.89 26.17 -65.75
CA ARG A 77 4.36 26.08 -65.63
C ARG A 77 4.98 24.67 -65.70
N SER A 78 5.15 24.16 -66.92
CA SER A 78 6.42 23.54 -67.31
C SER A 78 6.62 23.64 -68.83
N LYS A 79 7.86 23.92 -69.24
CA LYS A 79 8.29 24.27 -70.61
C LYS A 79 8.27 23.06 -71.57
N SER A 80 7.10 22.47 -71.83
CA SER A 80 6.93 21.50 -72.91
C SER A 80 5.70 21.83 -73.76
N GLN A 81 5.91 21.82 -75.07
CA GLN A 81 5.05 22.34 -76.13
C GLN A 81 3.76 21.52 -76.35
N SER A 82 2.80 21.55 -75.43
CA SER A 82 1.43 21.13 -75.75
C SER A 82 0.57 22.36 -75.99
N ALA A 83 0.07 22.48 -77.22
CA ALA A 83 -0.93 23.48 -77.58
C ALA A 83 -2.14 23.40 -76.64
N PRO A 84 -2.82 24.53 -76.39
CA PRO A 84 -3.97 24.55 -75.53
C PRO A 84 -5.04 23.54 -75.97
N LEU A 85 -5.55 22.73 -75.04
CA LEU A 85 -6.63 21.77 -75.19
C LEU A 85 -7.83 22.51 -75.78
N PRO A 86 -8.42 22.00 -76.89
CA PRO A 86 -9.60 22.61 -77.48
C PRO A 86 -10.72 22.72 -76.43
N ALA A 87 -11.38 23.88 -76.37
CA ALA A 87 -12.45 24.14 -75.41
C ALA A 87 -13.57 23.07 -75.45
N GLU A 88 -13.86 22.55 -76.65
CA GLU A 88 -14.81 21.46 -76.89
C GLU A 88 -14.43 20.16 -76.16
N LEU A 89 -13.14 19.88 -76.01
CA LEU A 89 -12.62 18.68 -75.37
C LEU A 89 -12.68 18.81 -73.83
N VAL A 90 -12.43 20.02 -73.31
CA VAL A 90 -12.56 20.35 -71.88
C VAL A 90 -14.01 20.20 -71.42
N GLU A 91 -14.95 20.72 -72.21
CA GLU A 91 -16.39 20.61 -71.93
C GLU A 91 -16.85 19.15 -71.98
N LEU A 92 -16.37 18.37 -72.96
CA LEU A 92 -16.63 16.94 -73.05
C LEU A 92 -16.06 16.15 -71.86
N ILE A 93 -14.83 16.44 -71.41
CA ILE A 93 -14.23 15.80 -70.22
C ILE A 93 -15.04 16.12 -68.96
N LEU A 94 -15.50 17.38 -68.80
CA LEU A 94 -16.36 17.80 -67.69
C LEU A 94 -17.69 17.06 -67.68
N LEU A 95 -18.36 16.99 -68.84
CA LEU A 95 -19.62 16.27 -69.01
C LEU A 95 -19.45 14.77 -68.73
N LEU A 96 -18.37 14.17 -69.23
CA LEU A 96 -18.08 12.74 -69.03
C LEU A 96 -17.71 12.44 -67.58
N SER A 97 -16.93 13.30 -66.94
CA SER A 97 -16.58 13.23 -65.52
C SER A 97 -17.83 13.35 -64.65
N HIS A 98 -18.72 14.30 -64.93
CA HIS A 98 -19.98 14.47 -64.21
C HIS A 98 -20.91 13.26 -64.38
N ARG A 99 -20.99 12.71 -65.59
CA ARG A 99 -21.73 11.48 -65.90
C ARG A 99 -21.19 10.25 -65.19
N LEU A 100 -19.87 10.08 -65.17
CA LEU A 100 -19.23 8.99 -64.44
C LEU A 100 -19.28 9.23 -62.94
N SER A 101 -19.45 10.48 -62.49
CA SER A 101 -19.50 10.85 -61.08
C SER A 101 -20.86 10.59 -60.42
N SER A 102 -21.95 10.86 -61.15
CA SER A 102 -23.31 10.74 -60.63
C SER A 102 -24.04 9.53 -61.26
N PRO A 103 -24.10 8.37 -60.56
CA PRO A 103 -24.76 7.17 -61.07
C PRO A 103 -26.29 7.22 -61.06
N ASP A 104 -26.88 8.19 -60.34
CA ASP A 104 -28.32 8.26 -60.03
C ASP A 104 -29.09 9.31 -60.85
N ILE A 105 -28.52 9.81 -61.96
CA ILE A 105 -29.21 10.76 -62.83
C ILE A 105 -30.48 10.10 -63.42
N PRO A 106 -31.68 10.71 -63.29
CA PRO A 106 -32.92 10.23 -63.91
C PRO A 106 -32.80 10.01 -65.43
N LEU A 107 -33.52 9.02 -65.97
CA LEU A 107 -33.40 8.60 -67.38
C LEU A 107 -33.66 9.73 -68.39
N GLU A 108 -34.55 10.67 -68.07
CA GLU A 108 -34.89 11.82 -68.91
C GLU A 108 -33.73 12.83 -69.03
N GLN A 109 -33.05 13.10 -67.91
CA GLN A 109 -31.83 13.92 -67.89
C GLN A 109 -30.65 13.19 -68.54
N ARG A 110 -30.71 11.85 -68.62
CA ARG A 110 -29.75 11.08 -69.42
C ARG A 110 -29.92 11.32 -70.91
N GLN A 111 -31.14 11.21 -71.39
CA GLN A 111 -31.44 11.42 -72.81
C GLN A 111 -31.15 12.86 -73.25
N LEU A 112 -31.35 13.86 -72.39
CA LEU A 112 -31.03 15.26 -72.69
C LEU A 112 -29.52 15.54 -72.83
N LEU A 113 -28.70 14.91 -71.99
CA LEU A 113 -27.24 15.04 -72.07
C LEU A 113 -26.66 14.23 -73.26
N GLU A 114 -27.30 13.11 -73.61
CA GLU A 114 -26.93 12.30 -74.78
C GLU A 114 -27.38 12.92 -76.11
N SER A 115 -28.37 13.81 -76.11
CA SER A 115 -28.80 14.57 -77.29
C SER A 115 -27.96 15.83 -77.55
N THR A 116 -26.98 16.14 -76.69
CA THR A 116 -26.08 17.28 -76.87
C THR A 116 -25.06 16.99 -77.98
N GLU A 117 -24.84 17.95 -78.88
CA GLU A 117 -23.96 17.81 -80.06
C GLU A 117 -22.53 17.36 -79.69
N GLN A 118 -22.01 17.85 -78.56
CA GLN A 118 -20.70 17.49 -78.01
C GLN A 118 -20.61 16.00 -77.64
N TRP A 119 -21.73 15.37 -77.26
CA TRP A 119 -21.78 13.95 -76.94
C TRP A 119 -21.74 13.07 -78.20
N ALA A 120 -22.26 13.54 -79.32
CA ALA A 120 -22.15 12.86 -80.61
C ALA A 120 -20.68 12.84 -81.11
N LEU A 121 -19.90 13.87 -80.77
CA LEU A 121 -18.46 13.97 -81.09
C LEU A 121 -17.58 13.11 -80.17
N LEU A 122 -18.14 12.44 -79.16
CA LEU A 122 -17.40 11.59 -78.22
C LEU A 122 -16.60 10.51 -78.93
N GLN A 123 -17.15 9.84 -79.95
CA GLN A 123 -16.43 8.78 -80.66
C GLN A 123 -15.18 9.31 -81.37
N THR A 124 -15.24 10.54 -81.88
CA THR A 124 -14.14 11.21 -82.56
C THR A 124 -13.05 11.66 -81.57
N TYR A 125 -13.44 12.13 -80.38
CA TYR A 125 -12.50 12.61 -79.35
C TYR A 125 -12.02 11.53 -78.37
N THR A 126 -12.64 10.34 -78.35
CA THR A 126 -12.25 9.18 -77.53
C THR A 126 -10.75 8.82 -77.64
N PRO A 127 -10.12 8.72 -78.82
CA PRO A 127 -8.69 8.40 -78.90
C PRO A 127 -7.81 9.46 -78.22
N ARG A 128 -8.20 10.74 -78.31
CA ARG A 128 -7.45 11.85 -77.70
C ARG A 128 -7.61 11.88 -76.18
N ILE A 129 -8.82 11.62 -75.68
CA ILE A 129 -9.07 11.45 -74.23
C ILE A 129 -8.31 10.24 -73.70
N GLY A 130 -8.27 9.14 -74.46
CA GLY A 130 -7.49 7.96 -74.14
C GLY A 130 -5.99 8.25 -74.00
N GLU A 131 -5.43 9.06 -74.91
CA GLU A 131 -4.03 9.51 -74.85
C GLU A 131 -3.75 10.37 -73.61
N LEU A 132 -4.65 11.29 -73.26
CA LEU A 132 -4.53 12.12 -72.06
C LEU A 132 -4.55 11.26 -70.79
N ILE A 133 -5.52 10.35 -70.65
CA ILE A 133 -5.60 9.42 -69.51
C ILE A 133 -4.34 8.56 -69.43
N ALA A 134 -3.87 8.02 -70.56
CA ALA A 134 -2.67 7.19 -70.62
C ALA A 134 -1.42 7.98 -70.17
N SER A 135 -1.26 9.22 -70.63
CA SER A 135 -0.15 10.09 -70.23
C SER A 135 -0.17 10.42 -68.75
N HIS A 136 -1.35 10.73 -68.20
CA HIS A 136 -1.52 11.03 -66.78
C HIS A 136 -1.21 9.80 -65.91
N LEU A 137 -1.72 8.62 -66.27
CA LEU A 137 -1.42 7.37 -65.57
C LEU A 137 0.06 7.00 -65.66
N HIS A 138 0.69 7.27 -66.81
CA HIS A 138 2.12 7.05 -66.98
C HIS A 138 2.94 7.97 -66.05
N ASN A 139 2.57 9.24 -65.96
CA ASN A 139 3.20 10.20 -65.04
C ASN A 139 3.01 9.82 -63.57
N GLN A 140 1.83 9.35 -63.19
CA GLN A 140 1.58 8.82 -61.84
C GLN A 140 2.43 7.57 -61.56
N ALA A 141 2.53 6.65 -62.51
CA ALA A 141 3.38 5.47 -62.39
C ALA A 141 4.87 5.83 -62.24
N LEU A 142 5.34 6.87 -62.94
CA LEU A 142 6.69 7.41 -62.76
C LEU A 142 6.89 8.06 -61.38
N GLY A 143 5.89 8.77 -60.88
CA GLY A 143 5.89 9.31 -59.51
C GLY A 143 6.04 8.19 -58.48
N LEU A 144 5.26 7.12 -58.61
CA LEU A 144 5.37 5.94 -57.74
C LEU A 144 6.72 5.24 -57.88
N ALA A 145 7.25 5.09 -59.10
CA ALA A 145 8.58 4.53 -59.33
C ALA A 145 9.67 5.35 -58.63
N ARG A 146 9.57 6.68 -58.66
CA ARG A 146 10.50 7.59 -57.97
C ARG A 146 10.42 7.44 -56.45
N ILE A 147 9.24 7.30 -55.88
CA ILE A 147 9.05 7.07 -54.43
C ILE A 147 9.68 5.73 -54.02
N LEU A 148 9.49 4.68 -54.83
CA LEU A 148 10.04 3.36 -54.54
C LEU A 148 11.55 3.25 -54.77
N SER A 149 12.14 4.16 -55.54
CA SER A 149 13.57 4.15 -55.86
C SER A 149 14.11 5.58 -55.91
N PRO A 150 14.22 6.25 -54.76
CA PRO A 150 14.58 7.66 -54.67
C PRO A 150 15.99 7.94 -55.21
N THR A 151 16.87 6.94 -55.15
CA THR A 151 18.27 7.05 -55.60
C THR A 151 18.47 6.70 -57.09
N SER A 152 17.42 6.29 -57.80
CA SER A 152 17.54 5.90 -59.21
C SER A 152 17.50 7.12 -60.13
N ASN A 153 18.40 7.15 -61.11
CA ASN A 153 18.44 8.21 -62.11
C ASN A 153 17.10 8.26 -62.88
N PRO A 154 16.52 9.46 -63.10
CA PRO A 154 15.21 9.63 -63.72
C PRO A 154 15.07 8.94 -65.08
N SER A 155 16.17 8.79 -65.81
CA SER A 155 16.23 8.15 -67.13
C SER A 155 15.87 6.65 -67.11
N PHE A 156 16.01 5.99 -65.95
CA PHE A 156 15.73 4.55 -65.79
C PHE A 156 14.41 4.24 -65.08
N LEU A 157 13.67 5.25 -64.62
CA LEU A 157 12.40 5.07 -63.89
C LEU A 157 11.35 4.28 -64.70
N HIS A 158 11.31 4.48 -66.01
CA HIS A 158 10.38 3.74 -66.89
C HIS A 158 10.62 2.22 -66.86
N ARG A 159 11.87 1.77 -66.67
CA ARG A 159 12.20 0.34 -66.56
C ARG A 159 11.75 -0.27 -65.23
N GLN A 160 11.46 0.58 -64.24
CA GLN A 160 11.01 0.16 -62.91
C GLN A 160 9.49 0.02 -62.82
N ILE A 161 8.72 0.63 -63.74
CA ILE A 161 7.24 0.57 -63.73
C ILE A 161 6.71 -0.87 -63.65
N PRO A 162 7.20 -1.85 -64.46
CA PRO A 162 6.73 -3.23 -64.34
C PRO A 162 7.11 -3.92 -63.02
N LYS A 163 8.14 -3.41 -62.33
CA LYS A 163 8.65 -3.95 -61.06
C LYS A 163 7.93 -3.40 -59.83
N ILE A 164 7.10 -2.37 -59.99
CA ILE A 164 6.35 -1.74 -58.89
C ILE A 164 5.48 -2.78 -58.17
N VAL A 165 4.68 -3.54 -58.91
CA VAL A 165 3.75 -4.52 -58.33
C VAL A 165 4.47 -5.61 -57.53
N PRO A 166 5.46 -6.35 -58.08
CA PRO A 166 6.14 -7.39 -57.30
C PRO A 166 6.85 -6.83 -56.08
N LEU A 167 7.49 -5.65 -56.19
CA LEU A 167 8.19 -5.03 -55.07
C LEU A 167 7.23 -4.59 -53.95
N VAL A 168 6.10 -3.96 -54.29
CA VAL A 168 5.08 -3.59 -53.31
C VAL A 168 4.50 -4.82 -52.62
N THR A 169 4.24 -5.90 -53.35
CA THR A 169 3.75 -7.14 -52.72
C THR A 169 4.79 -7.76 -51.78
N GLU A 170 6.07 -7.67 -52.13
CA GLU A 170 7.16 -8.15 -51.27
C GLU A 170 7.30 -7.28 -50.02
N MET A 171 7.27 -5.96 -50.15
CA MET A 171 7.26 -5.04 -49.01
C MET A 171 6.06 -5.28 -48.09
N GLN A 172 4.86 -5.51 -48.65
CA GLN A 172 3.68 -5.85 -47.86
C GLN A 172 3.87 -7.16 -47.08
N LYS A 173 4.46 -8.19 -47.72
CA LYS A 173 4.79 -9.45 -47.03
C LYS A 173 5.81 -9.23 -45.92
N GLN A 174 6.88 -8.46 -46.18
CA GLN A 174 7.89 -8.14 -45.18
C GLN A 174 7.30 -7.37 -44.00
N LEU A 175 6.42 -6.40 -44.25
CA LEU A 175 5.72 -5.68 -43.19
C LEU A 175 4.85 -6.60 -42.34
N LEU A 176 4.13 -7.55 -42.94
CA LEU A 176 3.34 -8.54 -42.20
C LEU A 176 4.24 -9.46 -41.36
N LEU A 177 5.37 -9.92 -41.91
CA LEU A 177 6.34 -10.73 -41.18
C LEU A 177 6.95 -9.96 -40.01
N ARG A 178 7.37 -8.71 -40.22
CA ARG A 178 7.93 -7.85 -39.17
C ARG A 178 6.91 -7.55 -38.08
N LYS A 179 5.65 -7.29 -38.44
CA LYS A 179 4.56 -7.14 -37.46
C LYS A 179 4.41 -8.38 -36.60
N LEU A 180 4.39 -9.56 -37.22
CA LEU A 180 4.31 -10.82 -36.50
C LEU A 180 5.52 -11.05 -35.58
N GLU A 181 6.73 -10.73 -36.05
CA GLU A 181 7.96 -10.81 -35.25
C GLU A 181 7.90 -9.90 -34.01
N ILE A 182 7.41 -8.67 -34.17
CA ILE A 182 7.23 -7.72 -33.06
C ILE A 182 6.23 -8.26 -32.05
N GLU A 183 5.09 -8.78 -32.49
CA GLU A 183 4.08 -9.36 -31.59
C GLU A 183 4.64 -10.57 -30.83
N GLN A 184 5.43 -11.43 -31.49
CA GLN A 184 6.12 -12.54 -30.81
C GLN A 184 7.12 -12.05 -29.77
N ARG A 185 7.91 -11.01 -30.08
CA ARG A 185 8.86 -10.41 -29.14
C ARG A 185 8.15 -9.78 -27.94
N ARG A 186 7.01 -9.12 -28.15
CA ARG A 186 6.17 -8.56 -27.08
C ARG A 186 5.66 -9.65 -26.14
N ILE A 187 5.14 -10.74 -26.69
CA ILE A 187 4.71 -11.90 -25.89
C ILE A 187 5.90 -12.46 -25.10
N GLY A 188 7.06 -12.65 -25.73
CA GLY A 188 8.27 -13.13 -25.08
C GLY A 188 8.82 -12.20 -23.99
N LEU A 189 8.65 -10.88 -24.15
CA LEU A 189 9.00 -9.91 -23.12
C LEU A 189 8.05 -10.01 -21.93
N VAL A 190 6.73 -10.01 -22.19
CA VAL A 190 5.72 -10.14 -21.14
C VAL A 190 5.94 -11.40 -20.33
N THR A 191 6.17 -12.56 -20.95
CA THR A 191 6.43 -13.81 -20.22
C THR A 191 7.70 -13.74 -19.38
N LYS A 192 8.78 -13.13 -19.88
CA LYS A 192 10.00 -12.93 -19.08
C LYS A 192 9.74 -12.00 -17.89
N THR A 193 9.06 -10.88 -18.09
CA THR A 193 8.75 -9.93 -17.01
C THR A 193 7.85 -10.54 -15.94
N THR A 194 6.85 -11.36 -16.32
CA THR A 194 6.00 -12.06 -15.34
C THR A 194 6.77 -13.12 -14.57
N THR A 195 7.69 -13.86 -15.22
CA THR A 195 8.58 -14.80 -14.50
C THR A 195 9.49 -14.09 -13.52
N LEU A 196 10.07 -12.95 -13.91
CA LEU A 196 10.93 -12.14 -13.05
C LEU A 196 10.14 -11.60 -11.85
N LEU A 197 8.93 -11.07 -12.07
CA LEU A 197 8.06 -10.61 -11.00
C LEU A 197 7.68 -11.74 -10.03
N GLY A 198 7.41 -12.94 -10.55
CA GLY A 198 7.17 -14.12 -9.72
C GLY A 198 8.37 -14.51 -8.86
N LEU A 199 9.59 -14.41 -9.40
CA LEU A 199 10.82 -14.63 -8.65
C LEU A 199 11.04 -13.57 -7.56
N TYR A 200 10.78 -12.29 -7.84
CA TYR A 200 10.84 -11.23 -6.83
C TYR A 200 9.81 -11.44 -5.72
N GLN A 201 8.57 -11.80 -6.07
CA GLN A 201 7.55 -12.13 -5.08
C GLN A 201 8.01 -13.29 -4.18
N MET A 202 8.60 -14.33 -4.75
CA MET A 202 9.13 -15.48 -4.00
C MET A 202 10.32 -15.08 -3.10
N ALA A 203 11.22 -14.22 -3.58
CA ALA A 203 12.32 -13.72 -2.78
C ALA A 203 11.82 -12.87 -1.60
N ILE A 204 10.86 -11.98 -1.83
CA ILE A 204 10.26 -11.14 -0.80
C ILE A 204 9.56 -12.01 0.25
N THR A 205 8.73 -12.98 -0.15
CA THR A 205 8.06 -13.87 0.82
C THR A 205 9.05 -14.69 1.64
N PHE A 206 10.14 -15.18 1.04
CA PHE A 206 11.21 -15.84 1.80
C PHE A 206 11.90 -14.90 2.78
N THR A 207 12.23 -13.67 2.38
CA THR A 207 12.86 -12.71 3.29
C THR A 207 11.96 -12.35 4.46
N ILE A 208 10.66 -12.13 4.22
CA ILE A 208 9.66 -11.90 5.28
C ILE A 208 9.64 -13.11 6.22
N HIS A 209 9.55 -14.33 5.69
CA HIS A 209 9.50 -15.52 6.52
C HIS A 209 10.77 -15.70 7.36
N ILE A 210 11.94 -15.42 6.81
CA ILE A 210 13.22 -15.45 7.53
C ILE A 210 13.25 -14.39 8.63
N LEU A 211 12.74 -13.19 8.39
CA LEU A 211 12.66 -12.13 9.40
C LEU A 211 11.69 -12.49 10.53
N GLU A 212 10.52 -13.03 10.19
CA GLU A 212 9.53 -13.53 11.15
C GLU A 212 10.11 -14.65 12.00
N GLN A 213 10.80 -15.62 11.41
CA GLN A 213 11.38 -16.73 12.14
C GLN A 213 12.57 -16.31 13.02
N ASN A 214 13.52 -15.57 12.47
CA ASN A 214 14.81 -15.32 13.13
C ASN A 214 14.78 -14.09 14.04
N LYS A 215 14.14 -13.00 13.63
CA LYS A 215 14.12 -11.75 14.42
C LYS A 215 12.93 -11.72 15.34
N HIS A 216 11.73 -11.87 14.81
CA HIS A 216 10.52 -11.75 15.63
C HIS A 216 10.26 -13.02 16.45
N GLY A 217 10.49 -14.19 15.87
CA GLY A 217 10.25 -15.48 16.51
C GLY A 217 11.18 -15.75 17.69
N ALA A 218 12.49 -15.59 17.51
CA ALA A 218 13.46 -15.84 18.59
C ALA A 218 13.33 -14.82 19.74
N VAL A 219 13.15 -13.52 19.42
CA VAL A 219 12.98 -12.47 20.43
C VAL A 219 11.67 -12.63 21.18
N SER A 220 10.55 -12.89 20.49
CA SER A 220 9.26 -13.14 21.13
C SER A 220 9.29 -14.39 22.03
N ARG A 221 9.89 -15.49 21.56
CA ARG A 221 10.07 -16.70 22.37
C ARG A 221 10.93 -16.44 23.61
N ASN A 222 12.05 -15.73 23.48
CA ASN A 222 12.91 -15.38 24.62
C ASN A 222 12.21 -14.44 25.62
N ALA A 223 11.51 -13.41 25.13
CA ALA A 223 10.75 -12.50 25.97
C ALA A 223 9.66 -13.25 26.76
N LYS A 224 8.95 -14.18 26.10
CA LYS A 224 7.95 -15.03 26.75
C LYS A 224 8.57 -15.94 27.81
N THR A 225 9.64 -16.67 27.50
CA THR A 225 10.29 -17.55 28.49
C THR A 225 10.86 -16.76 29.66
N LYS A 226 11.41 -15.56 29.41
CA LYS A 226 11.90 -14.66 30.46
C LYS A 226 10.75 -14.15 31.35
N ALA A 227 9.61 -13.77 30.77
CA ALA A 227 8.43 -13.37 31.54
C ALA A 227 7.89 -14.53 32.39
N GLU A 228 7.82 -15.74 31.83
CA GLU A 228 7.39 -16.95 32.55
C GLU A 228 8.35 -17.29 33.70
N TYR A 229 9.66 -17.19 33.46
CA TYR A 229 10.68 -17.38 34.50
C TYR A 229 10.54 -16.38 35.64
N LEU A 230 10.40 -15.08 35.33
CA LEU A 230 10.22 -14.03 36.34
C LEU A 230 8.90 -14.21 37.11
N ALA A 231 7.81 -14.60 36.44
CA ALA A 231 6.54 -14.89 37.08
C ALA A 231 6.64 -16.08 38.04
N LEU A 232 7.38 -17.13 37.68
CA LEU A 232 7.67 -18.27 38.57
C LEU A 232 8.56 -17.84 39.75
N SER A 233 9.57 -17.01 39.51
CA SER A 233 10.43 -16.46 40.58
C SER A 233 9.62 -15.64 41.59
N ALA A 234 8.76 -14.73 41.12
CA ALA A 234 7.89 -13.93 41.97
C ALA A 234 6.89 -14.80 42.75
N LYS A 235 6.33 -15.85 42.14
CA LYS A 235 5.47 -16.83 42.84
C LYS A 235 6.23 -17.59 43.93
N LYS A 236 7.47 -17.97 43.66
CA LYS A 236 8.35 -18.63 44.63
C LYS A 236 8.64 -17.71 45.81
N GLU A 237 9.08 -16.48 45.56
CA GLU A 237 9.35 -15.48 46.59
C GLU A 237 8.10 -15.14 47.40
N ALA A 238 6.94 -15.01 46.76
CA ALA A 238 5.67 -14.79 47.45
C ALA A 238 5.30 -15.98 48.36
N ALA A 239 5.58 -17.21 47.95
CA ALA A 239 5.38 -18.40 48.78
C ALA A 239 6.36 -18.43 49.96
N GLU A 240 7.64 -18.10 49.73
CA GLU A 240 8.65 -17.99 50.78
C GLU A 240 8.30 -16.89 51.80
N ALA A 241 7.84 -15.73 51.33
CA ALA A 241 7.36 -14.64 52.19
C ALA A 241 6.16 -15.08 53.03
N LYS A 242 5.18 -15.80 52.46
CA LYS A 242 4.04 -16.36 53.22
C LYS A 242 4.50 -17.35 54.30
N ILE A 243 5.49 -18.19 54.01
CA ILE A 243 6.07 -19.10 55.00
C ILE A 243 6.73 -18.31 56.13
N LEU A 244 7.47 -17.24 55.82
CA LEU A 244 8.10 -16.38 56.82
C LEU A 244 7.07 -15.64 57.68
N VAL A 245 5.99 -15.13 57.08
CA VAL A 245 4.87 -14.51 57.81
C VAL A 245 4.24 -15.53 58.76
N GLY A 246 3.92 -16.74 58.29
CA GLY A 246 3.37 -17.79 59.16
C GLY A 246 4.31 -18.22 60.29
N LYS A 247 5.64 -18.15 60.08
CA LYS A 247 6.63 -18.35 61.15
C LYS A 247 6.64 -17.19 62.15
N ALA A 248 6.60 -15.95 61.67
CA ALA A 248 6.58 -14.76 62.51
C ALA A 248 5.28 -14.67 63.33
N GLU A 249 4.13 -14.99 62.74
CA GLU A 249 2.84 -15.05 63.45
C GLU A 249 2.88 -16.06 64.59
N LYS A 250 3.49 -17.24 64.39
CA LYS A 250 3.66 -18.24 65.47
C LYS A 250 4.57 -17.75 66.60
N LEU A 251 5.53 -16.86 66.30
CA LEU A 251 6.41 -16.27 67.32
C LEU A 251 5.74 -15.14 68.09
N VAL A 252 4.93 -14.32 67.42
CA VAL A 252 4.22 -13.17 68.03
C VAL A 252 2.98 -13.62 68.80
N TYR A 253 2.19 -14.53 68.23
CA TYR A 253 1.01 -15.12 68.86
C TYR A 253 1.36 -16.46 69.48
N THR A 254 2.13 -16.43 70.56
CA THR A 254 2.29 -17.58 71.43
C THR A 254 0.94 -18.00 72.02
N GLU A 255 0.80 -19.26 72.44
CA GLU A 255 -0.47 -19.75 73.01
C GLU A 255 -0.90 -18.92 74.23
N ASP A 256 0.06 -18.50 75.07
CA ASP A 256 -0.21 -17.60 76.20
C ASP A 256 -0.82 -16.26 75.76
N VAL A 257 -0.33 -15.69 74.65
CA VAL A 257 -0.84 -14.42 74.10
C VAL A 257 -2.24 -14.62 73.51
N LYS A 258 -2.50 -15.75 72.85
CA LYS A 258 -3.85 -16.10 72.36
C LYS A 258 -4.83 -16.29 73.51
N ASP A 259 -4.43 -16.97 74.57
CA ASP A 259 -5.25 -17.17 75.77
C ASP A 259 -5.52 -15.83 76.48
N ALA A 260 -4.52 -14.96 76.56
CA ALA A 260 -4.67 -13.60 77.08
C ALA A 260 -5.63 -12.76 76.22
N LEU A 261 -5.52 -12.82 74.89
CA LEU A 261 -6.45 -12.17 73.95
C LEU A 261 -7.88 -12.71 74.09
N GLY A 262 -8.05 -14.02 74.22
CA GLY A 262 -9.35 -14.64 74.45
C GLY A 262 -9.96 -14.22 75.79
N ASN A 263 -9.14 -14.08 76.84
CA ASN A 263 -9.57 -13.52 78.12
C ASN A 263 -10.00 -12.06 77.99
N TYR A 264 -9.21 -11.25 77.29
CA TYR A 264 -9.52 -9.84 77.06
C TYR A 264 -10.81 -9.66 76.23
N GLU A 265 -11.05 -10.50 75.23
CA GLU A 265 -12.30 -10.50 74.46
C GLU A 265 -13.51 -10.81 75.36
N ARG A 266 -13.38 -11.84 76.22
CA ARG A 266 -14.41 -12.16 77.22
C ARG A 266 -14.66 -10.99 78.17
N GLU A 267 -13.61 -10.33 78.64
CA GLU A 267 -13.72 -9.15 79.51
C GLU A 267 -14.36 -7.96 78.81
N LEU A 268 -14.01 -7.69 77.55
CA LEU A 268 -14.63 -6.64 76.73
C LEU A 268 -16.12 -6.93 76.46
N ARG A 269 -16.47 -8.19 76.20
CA ARG A 269 -17.86 -8.62 76.03
C ARG A 269 -18.65 -8.42 77.32
N ASN A 270 -18.11 -8.88 78.45
CA ASN A 270 -18.70 -8.67 79.77
C ASN A 270 -18.76 -7.19 80.15
N GLY A 271 -17.76 -6.40 79.74
CA GLY A 271 -17.73 -4.94 79.92
C GLY A 271 -18.83 -4.25 79.12
N ARG A 272 -19.01 -4.64 77.85
CA ARG A 272 -20.06 -4.13 76.98
C ARG A 272 -21.45 -4.50 77.49
N GLU A 273 -21.63 -5.72 78.01
CA GLU A 273 -22.88 -6.14 78.64
C GLU A 273 -23.17 -5.34 79.91
N ARG A 274 -22.19 -5.18 80.79
CA ARG A 274 -22.29 -4.32 81.98
C ARG A 274 -22.64 -2.87 81.63
N LEU A 275 -22.03 -2.30 80.59
CA LEU A 275 -22.35 -0.94 80.14
C LEU A 275 -23.75 -0.85 79.55
N LYS A 276 -24.22 -1.86 78.81
CA LYS A 276 -25.61 -1.93 78.34
C LYS A 276 -26.59 -2.02 79.51
N GLU A 277 -26.28 -2.80 80.54
CA GLU A 277 -27.11 -2.91 81.74
C GLU A 277 -27.12 -1.60 82.53
N ARG A 278 -25.95 -0.97 82.74
CA ARG A 278 -25.82 0.35 83.37
C ARG A 278 -26.60 1.40 82.60
N ARG A 279 -26.50 1.40 81.27
CA ARG A 279 -27.29 2.27 80.40
C ARG A 279 -28.79 2.04 80.59
N LYS A 280 -29.25 0.78 80.58
CA LYS A 280 -30.67 0.46 80.84
C LYS A 280 -31.12 0.87 82.24
N MET A 281 -30.28 0.76 83.26
CA MET A 281 -30.59 1.24 84.61
C MET A 281 -30.72 2.75 84.64
N LEU A 282 -29.75 3.48 84.08
CA LEU A 282 -29.79 4.94 83.99
C LEU A 282 -30.98 5.43 83.15
N GLU A 283 -31.32 4.73 82.06
CA GLU A 283 -32.52 5.00 81.28
C GLU A 283 -33.77 4.83 82.16
N ARG A 284 -33.88 3.76 82.97
CA ARG A 284 -35.00 3.59 83.91
C ARG A 284 -35.04 4.68 84.99
N GLU A 285 -33.89 5.10 85.51
CA GLU A 285 -33.81 6.21 86.47
C GLU A 285 -34.26 7.52 85.83
N LEU A 286 -33.79 7.84 84.62
CA LEU A 286 -34.24 9.01 83.84
C LEU A 286 -35.75 8.97 83.58
N TRP A 287 -36.28 7.80 83.23
CA TRP A 287 -37.72 7.56 83.11
C TRP A 287 -38.48 7.85 84.42
N ALA A 288 -37.92 7.47 85.58
CA ALA A 288 -38.51 7.77 86.89
C ALA A 288 -38.50 9.27 87.23
N TYR A 289 -37.49 10.02 86.74
CA TYR A 289 -37.44 11.48 86.83
C TYR A 289 -38.38 12.21 85.84
N GLY A 290 -39.10 11.47 84.99
CA GLY A 290 -40.05 12.04 84.03
C GLY A 290 -39.40 12.57 82.76
N ILE A 291 -38.16 12.16 82.47
CA ILE A 291 -37.48 12.39 81.19
C ILE A 291 -37.78 11.18 80.29
N GLY A 292 -38.33 11.39 79.09
CA GLY A 292 -38.78 10.32 78.19
C GLY A 292 -40.27 9.97 78.24
N ARG A 293 -41.10 10.75 78.95
CA ARG A 293 -42.57 10.79 78.71
C ARG A 293 -42.87 11.84 77.62
N GLU A 294 -43.97 11.68 76.90
CA GLU A 294 -44.40 12.50 75.75
C GLU A 294 -44.49 14.02 76.07
N ASP A 295 -44.56 14.39 77.35
CA ASP A 295 -44.44 15.76 77.84
C ASP A 295 -42.95 16.18 77.98
N ASP A 296 -42.30 16.49 76.86
CA ASP A 296 -40.90 16.93 76.67
C ASP A 296 -40.42 18.13 77.52
N THR A 297 -41.31 18.74 78.31
CA THR A 297 -41.01 19.97 79.05
C THR A 297 -39.91 19.77 80.10
N LYS A 298 -39.95 18.66 80.83
CA LYS A 298 -38.95 18.34 81.87
C LYS A 298 -37.61 17.87 81.29
N GLU A 299 -37.64 17.17 80.16
CA GLU A 299 -36.44 16.78 79.42
C GLU A 299 -35.69 17.99 78.88
N ARG A 300 -36.41 18.97 78.32
CA ARG A 300 -35.80 20.23 77.86
C ARG A 300 -35.16 21.00 79.01
N THR A 301 -35.83 21.12 80.15
CA THR A 301 -35.24 21.79 81.32
C THR A 301 -34.01 21.07 81.84
N MET A 302 -34.00 19.72 81.86
CA MET A 302 -32.85 18.95 82.34
C MET A 302 -31.67 18.97 81.36
N LYS A 303 -31.93 19.02 80.04
CA LYS A 303 -30.89 19.26 79.03
C LYS A 303 -30.29 20.66 79.15
N GLU A 304 -31.11 21.67 79.41
CA GLU A 304 -30.62 23.04 79.63
C GLU A 304 -29.80 23.13 80.92
N ILE A 305 -30.24 22.49 82.00
CA ILE A 305 -29.47 22.41 83.26
C ILE A 305 -28.14 21.67 83.04
N ALA A 306 -28.14 20.53 82.35
CA ALA A 306 -26.92 19.78 82.06
C ALA A 306 -25.95 20.57 81.17
N ARG A 307 -26.48 21.33 80.21
CA ARG A 307 -25.70 22.24 79.37
C ARG A 307 -25.07 23.37 80.20
N VAL A 308 -25.86 24.06 81.02
CA VAL A 308 -25.38 25.14 81.90
C VAL A 308 -24.37 24.60 82.92
N TYR A 309 -24.59 23.40 83.46
CA TYR A 309 -23.63 22.76 84.38
C TYR A 309 -22.33 22.37 83.65
N GLY A 310 -22.40 21.91 82.40
CA GLY A 310 -21.22 21.63 81.58
C GLY A 310 -20.45 22.87 81.17
N GLU A 311 -21.14 24.00 80.94
CA GLU A 311 -20.53 25.32 80.74
C GLU A 311 -19.85 25.79 82.04
N MET A 312 -20.53 25.72 83.20
CA MET A 312 -19.92 26.06 84.50
C MET A 312 -18.73 25.17 84.88
N VAL A 313 -18.77 23.87 84.60
CA VAL A 313 -17.62 22.97 84.87
C VAL A 313 -16.44 23.34 83.99
N ARG A 314 -16.69 23.71 82.73
CA ARG A 314 -15.64 24.16 81.81
C ARG A 314 -15.05 25.51 82.26
N GLU A 315 -15.90 26.43 82.70
CA GLU A 315 -15.46 27.69 83.32
C GLU A 315 -14.70 27.44 84.63
N LEU A 316 -15.11 26.49 85.47
CA LEU A 316 -14.37 26.11 86.69
C LEU A 316 -13.04 25.42 86.38
N GLU A 317 -12.96 24.62 85.31
CA GLU A 317 -11.70 24.03 84.85
C GLU A 317 -10.78 25.12 84.28
N GLU A 318 -11.32 26.10 83.54
CA GLU A 318 -10.57 27.27 83.07
C GLU A 318 -10.08 28.12 84.25
N ILE A 319 -10.92 28.39 85.25
CA ILE A 319 -10.53 29.10 86.48
C ILE A 319 -9.53 28.29 87.31
N SER A 320 -9.68 26.96 87.40
CA SER A 320 -8.72 26.07 88.08
C SER A 320 -7.37 26.00 87.35
N LEU A 321 -7.39 26.04 86.02
CA LEU A 321 -6.18 26.14 85.19
C LEU A 321 -5.54 27.53 85.34
N ASP A 322 -6.33 28.59 85.52
CA ASP A 322 -5.85 29.96 85.75
C ASP A 322 -5.34 30.16 87.20
N ASP A 323 -5.97 29.57 88.21
CA ASP A 323 -5.52 29.57 89.61
C ASP A 323 -4.23 28.75 89.80
N ASN A 324 -4.05 27.67 89.02
CA ASN A 324 -2.77 26.93 88.97
C ASN A 324 -1.68 27.67 88.17
N ASN A 325 -2.04 28.56 87.25
CA ASN A 325 -1.08 29.39 86.51
C ASN A 325 -0.70 30.70 87.23
N ASN A 326 -1.43 31.11 88.28
CA ASN A 326 -1.18 32.37 89.00
C ASN A 326 -0.80 32.22 90.50
N SER A 327 -0.49 31.00 90.96
CA SER A 327 0.12 30.75 92.29
C SER A 327 1.45 29.98 92.24
N SER A 328 2.19 30.13 91.13
CA SER A 328 3.57 29.64 90.97
C SER A 328 4.59 30.51 91.74
N ASN A 329 4.42 30.65 93.07
CA ASN A 329 5.52 31.17 93.90
C ASN A 329 5.51 30.88 95.40
N ASP A 330 4.63 30.05 96.00
CA ASP A 330 4.73 29.85 97.46
C ASP A 330 4.18 28.54 98.10
N TYR A 331 4.22 27.39 97.40
CA TYR A 331 3.85 26.10 98.02
C TYR A 331 4.93 25.00 97.97
N ASP A 332 6.20 25.36 97.78
CA ASP A 332 7.36 24.46 97.95
C ASP A 332 7.74 24.19 99.43
N LYS A 333 6.91 24.62 100.41
CA LYS A 333 7.20 24.44 101.85
C LYS A 333 6.18 23.64 102.66
N ILE A 334 5.13 23.08 102.06
CA ILE A 334 4.13 22.28 102.83
C ILE A 334 4.14 20.78 102.44
N ASN A 335 4.67 20.40 101.29
CA ASN A 335 4.71 18.99 100.87
C ASN A 335 5.83 18.14 101.48
N HIS A 336 6.67 18.70 102.34
CA HIS A 336 7.65 17.91 103.11
C HIS A 336 7.15 17.45 104.49
N SER A 337 5.90 17.77 104.86
CA SER A 337 5.34 17.35 106.15
C SER A 337 4.11 16.42 106.08
N ILE A 338 3.62 16.06 104.89
CA ILE A 338 2.48 15.14 104.71
C ILE A 338 2.91 13.74 104.23
N ASP A 339 4.15 13.58 103.75
CA ASP A 339 4.71 12.28 103.34
C ASP A 339 5.08 11.33 104.49
N LEU A 340 4.92 11.76 105.75
CA LEU A 340 5.17 10.93 106.93
C LEU A 340 3.92 10.53 107.71
N LYS A 341 2.71 10.85 107.21
CA LYS A 341 1.44 10.46 107.89
C LYS A 341 0.38 9.75 107.04
N LEU A 342 0.62 9.48 105.75
CA LEU A 342 -0.31 8.69 104.91
C LEU A 342 0.20 7.30 104.50
N THR A 343 1.37 6.87 104.99
CA THR A 343 1.90 5.50 104.83
C THR A 343 1.53 4.56 105.97
N ALA A 344 0.45 4.87 106.71
CA ALA A 344 -0.06 4.02 107.79
C ALA A 344 -1.59 3.95 107.85
N LYS A 345 -2.28 3.73 106.71
CA LYS A 345 -3.56 3.00 106.65
C LYS A 345 -4.02 2.79 105.21
N HIS A 346 -4.32 1.52 104.90
CA HIS A 346 -4.84 0.95 103.63
C HIS A 346 -3.78 0.84 102.51
N ASN A 347 -3.17 -0.31 102.22
CA ASN A 347 -3.62 -1.70 102.30
C ASN A 347 -5.01 -1.92 101.71
N HIS A 348 -5.14 -1.82 100.38
CA HIS A 348 -5.46 -2.99 99.55
C HIS A 348 -5.47 -2.67 98.05
N LYS A 349 -4.69 -3.48 97.31
CA LYS A 349 -5.04 -4.09 96.01
C LYS A 349 -5.20 -3.15 94.80
N THR A 350 -4.17 -3.04 93.97
CA THR A 350 -3.98 -3.90 92.79
C THR A 350 -2.81 -3.37 91.94
N THR A 351 -1.84 -4.24 91.76
CA THR A 351 -0.60 -4.12 91.01
C THR A 351 -0.85 -4.00 89.50
N ARG A 352 -0.34 -2.92 88.89
CA ARG A 352 -0.22 -2.76 87.44
C ARG A 352 1.25 -2.46 87.11
N GLU A 353 2.01 -3.54 86.95
CA GLU A 353 3.31 -3.63 86.27
C GLU A 353 3.09 -4.60 85.10
N GLN A 354 3.67 -4.51 83.92
CA GLN A 354 4.62 -3.61 83.27
C GLN A 354 4.36 -3.84 81.76
N ARG A 355 4.33 -2.78 80.94
CA ARG A 355 4.34 -2.91 79.48
C ARG A 355 5.79 -3.16 79.04
N PRO A 356 6.09 -4.21 78.26
CA PRO A 356 7.32 -4.23 77.48
C PRO A 356 7.14 -3.35 76.23
N GLU A 357 8.11 -2.47 76.03
CA GLU A 357 8.27 -1.69 74.81
C GLU A 357 8.49 -2.61 73.61
N MET A 358 7.72 -2.41 72.53
CA MET A 358 7.92 -3.06 71.25
C MET A 358 8.98 -2.31 70.42
N PRO A 359 9.94 -3.00 69.80
CA PRO A 359 10.95 -2.36 68.97
C PRO A 359 10.35 -1.79 67.68
N LEU A 360 10.72 -0.55 67.38
CA LEU A 360 10.50 0.16 66.11
C LEU A 360 11.23 -0.58 64.97
N PHE A 361 10.56 -1.53 64.31
CA PHE A 361 11.05 -2.15 63.08
C PHE A 361 9.95 -2.28 62.01
N LEU A 362 9.18 -1.21 61.78
CA LEU A 362 8.21 -1.13 60.67
C LEU A 362 8.21 0.26 59.98
N SER A 363 9.37 0.87 59.77
CA SER A 363 9.51 2.10 58.95
C SER A 363 10.36 1.92 57.69
N LYS A 364 10.68 0.69 57.28
CA LYS A 364 11.45 0.40 56.05
C LYS A 364 10.89 -0.75 55.21
N LEU A 365 9.61 -0.67 54.86
CA LEU A 365 9.08 -1.40 53.71
C LEU A 365 8.68 -0.39 52.65
N PRO A 366 9.23 -0.44 51.41
CA PRO A 366 8.71 0.36 50.32
C PRO A 366 7.29 -0.12 50.04
N ILE A 367 6.32 0.68 50.46
CA ILE A 367 4.93 0.55 50.05
C ILE A 367 4.93 0.67 48.53
N PHE A 368 4.47 -0.39 47.86
CA PHE A 368 4.17 -0.41 46.45
C PHE A 368 3.40 0.86 46.06
N LYS A 369 4.09 1.80 45.41
CA LYS A 369 3.39 2.76 44.56
C LYS A 369 2.75 1.93 43.46
N THR A 370 1.44 2.00 43.43
CA THR A 370 0.59 1.61 42.31
C THR A 370 1.22 2.07 41.01
N TYR A 371 1.56 1.13 40.14
CA TYR A 371 1.82 1.43 38.74
C TYR A 371 0.54 2.06 38.18
N GLU A 372 0.67 3.32 37.77
CA GLU A 372 -0.29 3.95 36.88
C GLU A 372 -0.46 3.06 35.64
N ARG A 373 -1.73 2.95 35.24
CA ARG A 373 -2.19 2.47 33.94
C ARG A 373 -1.21 2.89 32.85
N VAL A 374 -0.48 1.93 32.29
CA VAL A 374 0.04 2.06 30.94
C VAL A 374 -1.16 1.87 30.05
N ASP A 375 -1.65 2.98 29.48
CA ASP A 375 -2.65 2.92 28.44
C ASP A 375 -2.08 2.09 27.29
N LEU A 376 -2.81 1.04 26.94
CA LEU A 376 -2.62 0.26 25.73
C LEU A 376 -2.89 1.22 24.57
N VAL A 377 -1.83 1.78 23.99
CA VAL A 377 -1.87 2.38 22.66
C VAL A 377 -2.23 1.24 21.70
N THR A 378 -3.40 1.35 21.11
CA THR A 378 -3.87 0.50 20.02
C THR A 378 -2.93 0.63 18.82
N ASP A 379 -2.63 -0.49 18.18
CA ASP A 379 -1.66 -0.66 17.08
C ASP A 379 -1.92 0.18 15.80
N ASP A 380 -2.91 1.07 15.80
CA ASP A 380 -3.27 1.90 14.64
C ASP A 380 -2.50 3.24 14.56
N ASP A 381 -1.94 3.74 15.66
CA ASP A 381 -1.23 5.04 15.68
C ASP A 381 0.26 4.95 15.25
N PHE A 382 0.84 3.74 15.20
CA PHE A 382 2.23 3.55 14.77
C PHE A 382 2.40 3.48 13.24
N LEU A 383 1.32 3.21 12.50
CA LEU A 383 1.33 3.13 11.03
C LEU A 383 1.25 4.51 10.35
N ILE A 384 0.63 5.50 10.98
CA ILE A 384 0.50 6.86 10.42
C ILE A 384 1.80 7.68 10.62
N GLY A 385 2.60 7.35 11.65
CA GLY A 385 3.88 8.03 11.94
C GLY A 385 5.03 7.67 11.00
N LEU A 386 4.99 6.48 10.36
CA LEU A 386 6.06 6.01 9.47
C LEU A 386 5.83 6.42 8.00
N GLU A 387 4.58 6.62 7.57
CA GLU A 387 4.26 7.12 6.23
C GLU A 387 4.61 8.60 6.03
N MET A 388 4.58 9.43 7.09
CA MET A 388 4.98 10.84 6.97
C MET A 388 6.50 11.08 7.02
N GLN A 389 7.29 10.11 7.46
CA GLN A 389 8.76 10.23 7.42
C GLN A 389 9.37 9.70 6.12
N SER A 390 8.76 8.71 5.45
CA SER A 390 9.23 8.20 4.16
C SER A 390 8.93 9.17 2.99
N LEU A 391 7.79 9.87 3.03
CA LEU A 391 7.44 10.88 2.03
C LEU A 391 8.29 12.16 2.15
N ASN A 392 8.70 12.56 3.35
CA ASN A 392 9.61 13.70 3.54
C ASN A 392 11.08 13.36 3.25
N ALA A 393 11.49 12.08 3.41
CA ALA A 393 12.83 11.64 3.02
C ALA A 393 12.99 11.53 1.49
N ALA A 394 11.95 11.12 0.75
CA ALA A 394 11.99 11.04 -0.71
C ALA A 394 12.04 12.41 -1.41
N VAL A 395 11.55 13.47 -0.77
CA VAL A 395 11.65 14.85 -1.29
C VAL A 395 12.98 15.53 -0.88
N ALA A 396 13.70 14.99 0.11
CA ALA A 396 14.93 15.59 0.63
C ALA A 396 16.25 15.09 -0.02
N VAL A 397 16.22 14.04 -0.86
CA VAL A 397 17.44 13.47 -1.47
C VAL A 397 17.85 14.15 -2.79
N GLN A 398 17.05 15.04 -3.36
CA GLN A 398 17.50 15.94 -4.44
C GLN A 398 18.03 17.27 -3.88
N LYS A 399 19.20 17.23 -3.24
CA LYS A 399 20.06 18.41 -3.08
C LYS A 399 21.46 18.06 -3.55
N THR A 400 21.77 18.45 -4.78
CA THR A 400 23.14 18.54 -5.27
C THR A 400 23.87 19.69 -4.60
N SER A 401 25.18 19.55 -4.49
CA SER A 401 26.11 20.32 -3.66
C SER A 401 26.42 21.76 -4.10
N ASN A 402 25.56 22.43 -4.87
CA ASN A 402 25.77 23.83 -5.23
C ASN A 402 24.46 24.62 -5.10
N GLY A 403 24.30 25.33 -3.99
CA GLY A 403 23.10 26.11 -3.70
C GLY A 403 22.97 27.36 -4.55
N ILE A 404 22.10 27.32 -5.57
CA ILE A 404 21.42 28.48 -6.15
C ILE A 404 20.00 28.03 -6.58
N PRO A 405 18.92 28.70 -6.17
CA PRO A 405 17.57 28.34 -6.60
C PRO A 405 17.27 28.95 -7.98
N THR A 406 17.00 28.11 -8.99
CA THR A 406 16.42 28.55 -10.26
C THR A 406 14.90 28.30 -10.26
N LYS A 407 14.15 29.34 -10.60
CA LYS A 407 12.69 29.32 -10.80
C LYS A 407 12.30 28.44 -12.01
N PRO A 408 11.11 27.82 -12.01
CA PRO A 408 10.65 26.96 -13.10
C PRO A 408 10.00 27.80 -14.18
N GLU A 409 10.77 28.50 -15.01
CA GLU A 409 10.21 29.21 -16.18
C GLU A 409 11.19 29.36 -17.36
N ALA A 410 12.36 28.71 -17.33
CA ALA A 410 13.40 28.87 -18.36
C ALA A 410 13.89 27.54 -18.96
N MET A 411 12.98 26.60 -19.24
CA MET A 411 13.28 25.35 -19.96
C MET A 411 12.65 25.31 -21.37
N GLY A 412 12.23 26.46 -21.90
CA GLY A 412 11.56 26.59 -23.20
C GLY A 412 12.39 27.16 -24.35
N GLU A 413 13.60 27.67 -24.11
CA GLU A 413 14.32 28.45 -25.14
C GLU A 413 15.85 28.25 -25.10
N ILE A 414 16.36 27.02 -25.10
CA ILE A 414 17.77 26.77 -25.46
C ILE A 414 17.88 25.41 -26.17
N LEU A 415 17.39 25.29 -27.41
CA LEU A 415 17.93 24.34 -28.41
C LEU A 415 17.23 24.53 -29.78
N TRP A 416 17.57 25.61 -30.50
CA TRP A 416 17.18 25.76 -31.92
C TRP A 416 18.33 26.30 -32.79
N ASP A 417 19.57 26.02 -32.43
CA ASP A 417 20.72 26.25 -33.30
C ASP A 417 21.59 24.98 -33.37
N ALA A 418 21.19 24.08 -34.27
CA ALA A 418 22.07 23.06 -34.84
C ALA A 418 21.57 22.75 -36.24
N THR A 419 22.05 23.54 -37.20
CA THR A 419 22.02 23.22 -38.62
C THR A 419 22.98 22.07 -38.89
N GLU A 420 22.51 20.83 -38.83
CA GLU A 420 23.07 19.69 -39.56
C GLU A 420 22.01 18.58 -39.62
N GLU A 421 21.59 18.25 -40.84
CA GLU A 421 20.55 17.28 -41.15
C GLU A 421 21.04 15.85 -40.88
N GLU A 422 20.92 15.38 -39.65
CA GLU A 422 20.77 13.95 -39.37
C GLU A 422 19.37 13.71 -38.79
N HIS A 423 18.58 12.92 -39.51
CA HIS A 423 17.24 12.53 -39.10
C HIS A 423 17.31 11.63 -37.87
N PHE A 424 17.32 12.24 -36.68
CA PHE A 424 17.00 11.55 -35.44
C PHE A 424 15.51 11.22 -35.46
N THR A 425 15.17 9.94 -35.61
CA THR A 425 13.78 9.50 -35.58
C THR A 425 13.28 9.43 -34.13
N GLU A 426 11.96 9.53 -33.89
CA GLU A 426 11.40 9.34 -32.54
C GLU A 426 11.82 7.98 -31.91
N ASP A 427 12.08 6.99 -32.76
CA ASP A 427 12.58 5.68 -32.35
C ASP A 427 14.03 5.75 -31.80
N ASP A 428 14.88 6.63 -32.33
CA ASP A 428 16.25 6.81 -31.84
C ASP A 428 16.27 7.47 -30.45
N TRP A 429 15.36 8.43 -30.22
CA TRP A 429 15.20 9.05 -28.91
C TRP A 429 14.75 8.02 -27.86
N PHE A 430 13.78 7.17 -28.22
CA PHE A 430 13.30 6.12 -27.32
C PHE A 430 14.37 5.07 -26.99
N MET A 431 15.20 4.69 -27.96
CA MET A 431 16.30 3.74 -27.73
C MET A 431 17.41 4.35 -26.86
N THR A 432 17.75 5.63 -27.04
CA THR A 432 18.71 6.31 -26.15
C THR A 432 18.20 6.46 -24.71
N LEU A 433 16.89 6.66 -24.52
CA LEU A 433 16.29 6.71 -23.19
C LEU A 433 16.34 5.34 -22.50
N ILE A 434 16.04 4.26 -23.24
CA ILE A 434 16.14 2.88 -22.74
C ILE A 434 17.59 2.53 -22.37
N ASP A 435 18.56 2.88 -23.21
CA ASP A 435 19.97 2.61 -22.93
C ASP A 435 20.46 3.39 -21.70
N MET A 436 20.00 4.63 -21.51
CA MET A 436 20.30 5.41 -20.31
C MET A 436 19.67 4.80 -19.04
N GLU A 437 18.42 4.33 -19.11
CA GLU A 437 17.80 3.64 -17.98
C GLU A 437 18.45 2.29 -17.67
N LEU A 438 18.87 1.54 -18.70
CA LEU A 438 19.60 0.27 -18.53
C LEU A 438 20.95 0.48 -17.86
N THR A 439 21.72 1.50 -18.26
CA THR A 439 23.01 1.81 -17.62
C THR A 439 22.85 2.24 -16.16
N ASN A 440 21.80 2.98 -15.82
CA ASN A 440 21.48 3.31 -14.44
C ASN A 440 21.10 2.08 -13.61
N LEU A 441 20.27 1.18 -14.15
CA LEU A 441 19.92 -0.07 -13.49
C LEU A 441 21.14 -1.00 -13.30
N GLU A 442 22.05 -1.05 -14.27
CA GLU A 442 23.30 -1.81 -14.14
C GLU A 442 24.22 -1.25 -13.03
N ALA A 443 24.26 0.08 -12.87
CA ALA A 443 25.00 0.73 -11.80
C ALA A 443 24.41 0.43 -10.42
N GLU A 444 23.08 0.54 -10.27
CA GLU A 444 22.37 0.19 -9.04
C GLU A 444 22.54 -1.28 -8.67
N PHE A 445 22.45 -2.18 -9.67
CA PHE A 445 22.66 -3.61 -9.46
C PHE A 445 24.11 -3.92 -9.03
N GLY A 446 25.07 -3.15 -9.55
CA GLY A 446 26.47 -3.21 -9.15
C GLY A 446 26.69 -2.80 -7.69
N GLU A 447 25.97 -1.80 -7.20
CA GLU A 447 26.02 -1.35 -5.81
C GLU A 447 25.38 -2.38 -4.87
N TRP A 448 24.21 -2.90 -5.23
CA TRP A 448 23.55 -3.99 -4.50
C TRP A 448 24.43 -5.24 -4.38
N LYS A 449 25.15 -5.59 -5.45
CA LYS A 449 26.10 -6.71 -5.43
C LYS A 449 27.27 -6.48 -4.46
N LYS A 450 27.73 -5.24 -4.28
CA LYS A 450 28.75 -4.90 -3.28
C LYS A 450 28.21 -5.05 -1.86
N GLU A 451 27.00 -4.58 -1.60
CA GLU A 451 26.35 -4.72 -0.29
C GLU A 451 26.14 -6.18 0.11
N ILE A 452 25.67 -7.03 -0.82
CA ILE A 452 25.51 -8.47 -0.60
C ILE A 452 26.86 -9.11 -0.23
N ASN A 453 27.93 -8.79 -0.97
CA ASN A 453 29.25 -9.32 -0.68
C ASN A 453 29.78 -8.85 0.69
N GLU A 454 29.50 -7.60 1.08
CA GLU A 454 29.86 -7.09 2.41
C GLU A 454 29.07 -7.79 3.52
N PHE A 455 27.78 -8.06 3.30
CA PHE A 455 26.94 -8.80 4.22
C PHE A 455 27.43 -10.24 4.41
N ASP A 456 27.74 -10.94 3.32
CA ASP A 456 28.34 -12.29 3.37
C ASP A 456 29.67 -12.29 4.12
N ARG A 457 30.52 -11.28 3.91
CA ARG A 457 31.78 -11.11 4.65
C ARG A 457 31.52 -10.99 6.16
N LYS A 458 30.54 -10.17 6.58
CA LYS A 458 30.16 -10.01 7.99
C LYS A 458 29.62 -11.32 8.59
N ILE A 459 28.86 -12.11 7.83
CA ILE A 459 28.41 -13.43 8.26
C ILE A 459 29.60 -14.35 8.50
N GLN A 460 30.56 -14.41 7.59
CA GLN A 460 31.75 -15.24 7.75
C GLN A 460 32.60 -14.82 8.96
N GLU A 461 32.78 -13.51 9.16
CA GLU A 461 33.45 -12.98 10.36
C GLU A 461 32.72 -13.37 11.65
N SER A 462 31.39 -13.29 11.67
CA SER A 462 30.60 -13.70 12.83
C SER A 462 30.74 -15.20 13.11
N ARG A 463 30.71 -16.05 12.08
CA ARG A 463 30.92 -17.50 12.20
C ARG A 463 32.31 -17.82 12.76
N ALA A 464 33.35 -17.15 12.26
CA ALA A 464 34.71 -17.31 12.75
C ALA A 464 34.87 -16.89 14.23
N ARG A 465 34.14 -15.86 14.68
CA ARG A 465 34.09 -15.47 16.10
C ARG A 465 33.38 -16.52 16.95
N TYR A 466 32.27 -17.07 16.47
CA TYR A 466 31.56 -18.14 17.17
C TYR A 466 32.41 -19.40 17.31
N THR A 467 33.07 -19.85 16.25
CA THR A 467 33.96 -21.02 16.33
C THR A 467 35.15 -20.78 17.27
N LYS A 468 35.69 -19.55 17.29
CA LYS A 468 36.73 -19.18 18.26
C LYS A 468 36.22 -19.23 19.71
N LEU A 469 35.04 -18.67 19.99
CA LEU A 469 34.44 -18.72 21.32
C LEU A 469 34.11 -20.16 21.74
N GLU A 470 33.67 -21.01 20.80
CA GLU A 470 33.39 -22.43 21.05
C GLU A 470 34.67 -23.20 21.44
N MET A 471 35.82 -22.88 20.82
CA MET A 471 37.11 -23.42 21.25
C MET A 471 37.54 -22.89 22.62
N GLU A 472 37.34 -21.60 22.91
CA GLU A 472 37.72 -20.98 24.19
C GLU A 472 36.84 -21.40 25.37
N LEU A 473 35.59 -21.82 25.14
CA LEU A 473 34.68 -22.35 26.17
C LEU A 473 34.75 -23.87 26.33
N GLY A 474 35.43 -24.56 25.41
CA GLY A 474 35.66 -26.01 25.45
C GLY A 474 36.93 -26.43 26.20
N GLU A 475 37.84 -25.49 26.46
CA GLU A 475 38.95 -25.60 27.42
C GLU A 475 38.51 -25.13 28.81
#